data_AF-A0A2N5FLU2-F1
#
_entry.id   AF-A0A2N5FLU2-F1
#
_cell.length_a   1.000
_cell.length_b   1.000
_cell.length_c   1.000
_cell.angle_alpha   90.00
_cell.angle_beta   90.00
_cell.angle_gamma   90.00
#
_symmetry.space_group_name_H-M   'P 1'
#
loop_
_entity.id
_entity.type
_entity.pdbx_description
1 polymer ?
#
loop_
_entity_poly.entity_id
_entity_poly.type
_entity_poly.pdbx_seq_one_letter_code
_entity_poly.pdbx_strand_id
1 'polypeptide(L)' 'MEINEDLLTDQEIQIIKKLKYEMFFAISYEHLSFYKNEINSIMKQAARRNSFLLKSKERMSCL' A
#
# COMPACT_ATOMS: atom_id res chain seq x y z
N MET A 1 -12.66 -3.66 -2.22
CA MET A 1 -11.40 -3.69 -2.99
C MET A 1 -10.50 -4.66 -2.23
N GLU A 2 -10.42 -5.90 -2.68
CA GLU A 2 -9.47 -6.85 -2.10
C GLU A 2 -8.06 -6.34 -2.38
N ILE A 3 -7.28 -6.20 -1.32
CA ILE A 3 -5.98 -5.57 -1.35
C ILE A 3 -4.97 -6.71 -1.47
N ASN A 4 -4.26 -6.78 -2.60
CA ASN A 4 -3.19 -7.76 -2.79
C ASN A 4 -1.90 -7.24 -2.14
N GLU A 5 -1.53 -7.81 -0.98
CA GLU A 5 -0.31 -7.49 -0.24
C GLU A 5 0.97 -7.90 -1.00
N ASP A 6 0.87 -8.78 -2.02
CA ASP A 6 2.00 -9.25 -2.84
C ASP A 6 2.68 -8.12 -3.65
N LEU A 7 2.01 -6.97 -3.79
CA LEU A 7 2.51 -5.83 -4.56
C LEU A 7 3.43 -4.90 -3.75
N LEU A 8 3.48 -5.10 -2.43
CA LEU A 8 4.24 -4.27 -1.50
C LEU A 8 5.72 -4.64 -1.49
N THR A 9 6.56 -3.65 -1.19
CA THR A 9 7.95 -3.93 -0.81
C THR A 9 8.03 -4.37 0.65
N ASP A 10 9.14 -4.99 1.05
CA ASP A 10 9.37 -5.36 2.45
C ASP A 10 9.26 -4.15 3.40
N GLN A 11 9.74 -2.99 2.97
CA GLN A 11 9.67 -1.75 3.77
C GLN A 11 8.22 -1.29 3.94
N GLU A 12 7.41 -1.32 2.88
CA GLU A 12 6.00 -0.96 2.94
C GLU A 12 5.22 -1.91 3.85
N ILE A 13 5.55 -3.21 3.81
CA ILE A 13 4.97 -4.22 4.72
C ILE A 13 5.29 -3.86 6.18
N GLN A 14 6.53 -3.50 6.49
CA GLN A 14 6.91 -3.12 7.86
C GLN A 14 6.17 -1.86 8.34
N ILE A 15 6.04 -0.85 7.47
CA ILE A 15 5.29 0.38 7.78
C ILE A 15 3.82 0.05 8.03
N ILE A 16 3.18 -0.74 7.16
CA ILE A 16 1.77 -1.14 7.32
C ILE A 16 1.58 -1.93 8.62
N LYS A 17 2.48 -2.85 8.96
CA LYS A 17 2.42 -3.59 10.24
C LYS A 17 2.47 -2.65 11.43
N LYS A 18 3.37 -1.65 11.40
CA LYS A 18 3.45 -0.61 12.44
C LYS A 18 2.16 0.21 12.51
N LEU A 19 1.64 0.68 11.38
CA LEU A 19 0.39 1.45 11.33
C LEU A 19 -0.81 0.63 11.86
N LYS A 20 -0.90 -0.66 11.50
CA LYS A 20 -1.93 -1.57 12.04
C LYS A 20 -1.81 -1.73 13.55
N TYR A 21 -0.59 -1.84 14.08
CA TYR A 21 -0.34 -1.92 15.52
C TYR A 21 -0.73 -0.62 16.24
N GLU A 22 -0.29 0.54 15.74
CA GLU A 22 -0.66 1.84 16.32
C GLU A 22 -2.17 2.11 16.25
N MET A 23 -2.81 1.71 15.14
CA MET A 23 -4.27 1.79 14.97
C MET A 23 -5.04 0.98 16.02
N PHE A 24 -4.50 -0.16 16.46
CA PHE A 24 -5.12 -0.98 17.51
C PHE A 24 -5.23 -0.23 18.84
N PHE A 25 -4.28 0.67 19.12
CA PHE A 25 -4.27 1.51 20.32
C PHE A 25 -4.84 2.91 20.09
N ALA A 26 -5.49 3.16 18.94
CA ALA A 26 -6.06 4.47 18.63
C ALA A 26 -7.22 4.81 19.57
N ILE A 27 -7.11 5.97 20.22
CA ILE A 27 -8.07 6.42 21.25
C ILE A 27 -9.27 7.18 20.64
N SER A 28 -9.13 7.67 19.41
CA SER A 28 -10.18 8.48 18.76
C SER A 28 -10.46 8.02 17.34
N TYR A 29 -11.64 8.38 16.85
CA TYR A 29 -12.05 8.10 15.48
C TYR A 29 -11.13 8.79 14.46
N GLU A 30 -10.64 9.99 14.76
CA GLU A 30 -9.70 10.73 13.91
C GLU A 30 -8.40 9.96 13.74
N HIS A 31 -7.86 9.37 14.82
CA HIS A 31 -6.68 8.51 14.74
C HIS A 31 -6.94 7.24 13.93
N LEU A 32 -8.08 6.57 14.16
CA LEU A 32 -8.46 5.40 13.35
C LEU A 32 -8.56 5.74 11.85
N SER A 33 -9.19 6.87 11.53
CA SER A 33 -9.32 7.37 10.16
C SER A 33 -7.96 7.67 9.55
N PHE A 34 -7.07 8.34 10.30
CA PHE A 34 -5.70 8.62 9.87
C PHE A 34 -4.95 7.33 9.49
N TYR A 35 -4.86 6.35 10.39
CA TYR A 35 -4.13 5.11 10.14
C TYR A 35 -4.70 4.34 8.94
N LYS A 36 -6.04 4.25 8.85
CA LYS A 36 -6.71 3.60 7.72
C LYS A 36 -6.40 4.31 6.40
N ASN A 37 -6.41 5.63 6.38
CA ASN A 37 -6.13 6.42 5.18
C ASN A 37 -4.66 6.30 4.76
N GLU A 38 -3.74 6.24 5.73
CA GLU A 38 -2.32 6.07 5.46
C GLU A 38 -2.03 4.70 4.85
N ILE A 39 -2.56 3.62 5.45
CA ILE A 39 -2.46 2.27 4.89
C ILE A 39 -3.02 2.24 3.47
N ASN A 40 -4.21 2.80 3.23
CA ASN A 40 -4.80 2.85 1.89
C ASN A 40 -3.95 3.63 0.88
N SER A 41 -3.27 4.68 1.31
CA SER A 41 -2.40 5.48 0.44
C SER A 41 -1.18 4.68 0.00
N ILE A 42 -0.55 3.95 0.92
CA ILE A 42 0.56 3.04 0.61
C ILE A 42 0.11 1.97 -0.38
N MET A 43 -1.03 1.31 -0.15
CA MET A 43 -1.55 0.30 -1.07
C MET A 43 -1.82 0.85 -2.47
N LYS A 44 -2.39 2.06 -2.56
CA LYS A 44 -2.63 2.73 -3.85
C LYS A 44 -1.33 3.04 -4.58
N GLN A 45 -0.29 3.47 -3.86
CA GLN A 45 1.01 3.74 -4.45
C GLN A 45 1.68 2.45 -4.95
N ALA A 46 1.61 1.36 -4.18
CA ALA A 46 2.10 0.05 -4.60
C ALA A 46 1.39 -0.45 -5.86
N ALA A 47 0.06 -0.33 -5.94
CA ALA A 47 -0.70 -0.70 -7.13
C ALA A 47 -0.30 0.12 -8.36
N ARG A 48 -0.12 1.45 -8.21
CA ARG A 48 0.33 2.33 -9.30
C ARG A 48 1.73 1.96 -9.80
N ARG A 49 2.68 1.72 -8.87
CA ARG A 49 4.05 1.30 -9.21
C ARG A 49 4.02 0.01 -10.03
N ASN A 50 3.28 -1.01 -9.59
CA ASN A 50 3.20 -2.28 -10.29
C ASN A 50 2.53 -2.15 -11.66
N SER A 51 1.44 -1.39 -11.77
CA SER A 51 0.81 -1.11 -13.06
C SER A 51 1.75 -0.39 -14.04
N PHE A 52 2.57 0.55 -13.55
CA PHE A 52 3.58 1.20 -14.35
C PHE A 52 4.64 0.21 -14.86
N LEU A 53 5.15 -0.66 -13.98
CA LEU A 53 6.15 -1.68 -14.35
C LEU A 53 5.62 -2.67 -15.40
N LEU A 54 4.37 -3.11 -15.27
CA LEU A 54 3.72 -3.99 -16.26
C LEU A 54 3.64 -3.33 -17.63
N LYS A 55 3.13 -2.08 -17.69
CA LYS A 55 3.05 -1.32 -18.95
C LYS A 55 4.41 -1.08 -19.59
N SER A 56 5.45 -0.86 -18.78
CA SER A 56 6.82 -0.70 -19.28
C SER A 56 7.37 -1.99 -19.88
N LYS A 57 7.10 -3.15 -19.25
CA LYS A 57 7.48 -4.47 -19.77
C LYS A 57 6.79 -4.78 -21.11
N GLU A 58 5.48 -4.53 -21.20
CA GLU A 58 4.71 -4.74 -22.44
C GLU A 58 5.25 -3.91 -23.61
N ARG A 59 5.64 -2.66 -23.36
CA ARG A 59 6.25 -1.79 -24.38
C ARG A 59 7.63 -2.29 -24.81
N MET A 60 8.43 -2.78 -23.89
CA MET A 60 9.76 -3.32 -24.20
C MET A 60 9.70 -4.64 -24.97
N SER A 61 8.67 -5.47 -24.78
CA SER A 61 8.51 -6.73 -25.51
C SER A 61 8.05 -6.58 -26.97
N CYS A 62 7.60 -5.39 -27.37
CA CYS A 62 7.20 -5.06 -28.74
C CYS A 62 8.33 -4.42 -29.58
N LEU A 63 9.53 -4.26 -29.01
CA LEU A 63 10.75 -3.80 -29.67
C LEU A 63 11.72 -4.97 -29.87
#